data_AF-A0AAW4U015-F1
#
_entry.id   AF-A0AAW4U015-F1
#
_cell.length_a   1.000
_cell.length_b   1.000
_cell.length_c   1.000
_cell.angle_alpha   90.00
_cell.angle_beta   90.00
_cell.angle_gamma   90.00
#
_symmetry.space_group_name_H-M   'P 1'
#
loop_
_entity.id
_entity.type
_entity.pdbx_description
1 polymer ?
#
loop_
_entity_poly.entity_id
_entity_poly.type
_entity_poly.pdbx_seq_one_letter_code
_entity_poly.pdbx_strand_id
1 'polypeptide(L)'
;MPTLKVIIPLMGKRSKIAAIDLFCGTGGLSLGLKQGGIRVVAGIDNASACSYPYSHNIKAKFIERSVCDVTGEDLKRLWGQADVRLLAGCAPCQPFSSQRRGADTSHEKSWPLLNEFARLVQETMPDFVTMENVPRVRYSPIFDEFVACLKQAGYDVTYRVLFGPDYGLPQRRRRLVLLAALNDHIEMPEPTVGADRYRTVYDAIHDLPSLEAGQKDDDDSLHFARNLSPTNLKRAHASKPGGTWEDWPEELRAPCQTRDSGKSFKSFYGRMEWNKPSPTITTQSYNPGAGRFTHPAQDRALTLREASRLQGFPDSFVFTGPSEKITLSTVGRLIGNAVPPVFGKAIARQFIKTLDDRK
;
A
#
# COMPACT_ATOMS: atom_id res chain seq x y z
N MET A 1 -15.69 -21.00 -33.36
CA MET A 1 -14.68 -19.97 -33.03
C MET A 1 -15.40 -18.71 -32.60
N PRO A 2 -15.48 -18.38 -31.30
CA PRO A 2 -16.05 -17.13 -30.86
C PRO A 2 -14.98 -16.04 -30.94
N THR A 3 -15.23 -15.03 -31.77
CA THR A 3 -14.44 -13.81 -31.92
C THR A 3 -14.24 -13.15 -30.55
N LEU A 4 -12.99 -13.09 -30.09
CA LEU A 4 -12.56 -12.19 -29.02
C LEU A 4 -12.93 -10.76 -29.42
N LYS A 5 -13.93 -10.17 -28.75
CA LYS A 5 -14.11 -8.72 -28.74
C LYS A 5 -12.92 -8.13 -28.01
N VAL A 6 -11.95 -7.63 -28.77
CA VAL A 6 -10.91 -6.73 -28.27
C VAL A 6 -11.64 -5.51 -27.68
N ILE A 7 -11.61 -5.37 -26.37
CA ILE A 7 -12.07 -4.16 -25.68
C ILE A 7 -11.02 -3.10 -25.96
N ILE A 8 -11.26 -2.29 -26.98
CA ILE A 8 -10.51 -1.06 -27.22
C ILE A 8 -10.84 -0.11 -26.06
N PRO A 9 -9.85 0.43 -25.32
CA PRO A 9 -10.14 1.43 -24.30
C PRO A 9 -10.66 2.68 -25.01
N LEU A 10 -11.87 3.12 -24.64
CA LEU A 10 -12.40 4.43 -25.01
C LEU A 10 -11.44 5.51 -24.51
N MET A 11 -10.54 5.98 -25.37
CA MET A 11 -9.92 7.30 -25.24
C MET A 11 -11.02 8.33 -25.50
N GLY A 12 -11.71 8.79 -24.46
CA GLY A 12 -12.87 9.67 -24.67
C GLY A 12 -13.60 10.18 -23.43
N LYS A 13 -12.92 10.96 -22.60
CA LYS A 13 -13.39 12.09 -21.75
C LYS A 13 -12.37 12.28 -20.61
N ARG A 14 -11.86 13.49 -20.40
CA ARG A 14 -11.10 13.81 -19.18
C ARG A 14 -12.00 13.46 -17.99
N SER A 15 -11.48 12.70 -17.02
CA SER A 15 -12.20 12.44 -15.77
C SER A 15 -12.62 13.76 -15.14
N LYS A 16 -13.92 13.89 -14.87
CA LYS A 16 -14.51 15.02 -14.13
C LYS A 16 -14.09 15.05 -12.65
N ILE A 17 -13.58 13.92 -12.13
CA ILE A 17 -13.19 13.77 -10.73
C ILE A 17 -11.79 14.33 -10.50
N ALA A 18 -11.69 15.23 -9.51
CA ALA A 18 -10.45 15.77 -8.98
C ALA A 18 -10.22 15.26 -7.56
N ALA A 19 -9.09 14.59 -7.32
CA ALA A 19 -8.76 13.97 -6.05
C ALA A 19 -7.71 14.75 -5.26
N ILE A 20 -7.92 14.90 -3.96
CA ILE A 20 -6.88 15.23 -2.98
C ILE A 20 -6.62 13.98 -2.14
N ASP A 21 -5.35 13.63 -1.94
CA ASP A 21 -4.92 12.47 -1.14
C ASP A 21 -4.31 12.95 0.19
N LEU A 22 -5.00 12.71 1.30
CA LEU A 22 -4.54 13.00 2.66
C LEU A 22 -3.68 11.84 3.18
N PHE A 23 -2.60 12.15 3.90
CA PHE A 23 -1.64 11.14 4.37
C PHE A 23 -1.06 10.35 3.19
N CYS A 24 -0.76 11.05 2.10
CA CYS A 24 -0.51 10.44 0.80
C CYS A 24 0.78 9.59 0.73
N GLY A 25 1.69 9.76 1.70
CA GLY A 25 3.00 9.13 1.70
C GLY A 25 3.72 9.31 0.36
N THR A 26 4.39 8.26 -0.11
CA THR A 26 5.06 8.29 -1.42
C THR A 26 4.09 8.37 -2.61
N GLY A 27 2.77 8.24 -2.41
CA GLY A 27 1.76 8.36 -3.45
C GLY A 27 1.25 7.04 -4.05
N GLY A 28 1.32 5.92 -3.32
CA GLY A 28 0.82 4.62 -3.81
C GLY A 28 -0.68 4.63 -4.16
N LEU A 29 -1.51 5.20 -3.27
CA LEU A 29 -2.95 5.39 -3.51
C LEU A 29 -3.18 6.34 -4.69
N SER A 30 -2.57 7.52 -4.65
CA SER A 30 -2.57 8.51 -5.74
C SER A 30 -2.19 7.94 -7.12
N LEU A 31 -1.16 7.10 -7.19
CA LEU A 31 -0.74 6.44 -8.43
C LEU A 31 -1.86 5.53 -8.95
N GLY A 32 -2.45 4.73 -8.05
CA GLY A 32 -3.59 3.90 -8.37
C GLY A 32 -4.79 4.70 -8.89
N LEU A 33 -5.16 5.78 -8.20
CA LEU A 33 -6.25 6.66 -8.62
C LEU A 33 -6.01 7.23 -10.02
N LYS A 34 -4.80 7.70 -10.29
CA LYS A 34 -4.37 8.18 -11.62
C LYS A 34 -4.43 7.10 -12.69
N GLN A 35 -3.96 5.89 -12.38
CA GLN A 35 -4.05 4.73 -13.29
C GLN A 35 -5.48 4.26 -13.53
N GLY A 36 -6.40 4.54 -12.61
CA GLY A 36 -7.83 4.30 -12.74
C GLY A 36 -8.58 5.38 -13.50
N GLY A 37 -7.92 6.51 -13.81
CA GLY A 37 -8.47 7.60 -14.62
C GLY A 37 -8.78 8.88 -13.83
N ILE A 38 -8.65 8.88 -12.50
CA ILE A 38 -8.94 10.06 -11.67
C ILE A 38 -7.76 11.04 -11.66
N ARG A 39 -8.04 12.34 -11.83
CA ARG A 39 -7.02 13.39 -11.76
C ARG A 39 -6.69 13.70 -10.31
N VAL A 40 -5.48 13.39 -9.86
CA VAL A 40 -4.98 13.79 -8.53
C VAL A 40 -4.41 15.21 -8.62
N VAL A 41 -4.91 16.13 -7.80
CA VAL A 41 -4.51 17.56 -7.81
C VAL A 41 -3.49 17.89 -6.74
N ALA A 42 -3.60 17.25 -5.58
CA ALA A 42 -2.65 17.42 -4.50
C ALA A 42 -2.57 16.17 -3.61
N GLY A 43 -1.39 16.00 -3.01
CA GLY A 43 -1.18 15.10 -1.88
C GLY A 43 -0.71 15.90 -0.67
N ILE A 44 -1.20 15.54 0.51
CA ILE A 44 -0.83 16.17 1.77
C ILE A 44 -0.21 15.13 2.68
N ASP A 45 1.00 15.38 3.15
CA ASP A 45 1.69 14.54 4.14
C ASP A 45 2.71 15.41 4.89
N ASN A 46 3.11 15.04 6.10
CA ASN A 46 4.11 15.79 6.87
C ASN A 46 5.52 15.17 6.80
N ALA A 47 5.68 14.06 6.07
CA ALA A 47 6.97 13.44 5.87
C ALA A 47 7.67 14.02 4.62
N SER A 48 8.70 14.85 4.85
CA SER A 48 9.53 15.46 3.79
C SER A 48 10.08 14.44 2.78
N ALA A 49 10.47 13.25 3.26
CA ALA A 49 10.97 12.16 2.42
C ALA A 49 9.97 11.67 1.35
N CYS A 50 8.69 12.00 1.47
CA CYS A 50 7.65 11.68 0.50
C CYS A 50 7.53 12.73 -0.61
N SER A 51 8.05 13.94 -0.41
CA SER A 51 7.83 15.10 -1.28
C SER A 51 8.31 14.88 -2.71
N TYR A 52 9.57 14.47 -2.87
CA TYR A 52 10.15 14.21 -4.19
C TYR A 52 9.50 13.00 -4.88
N PRO A 53 9.38 11.82 -4.24
CA PRO A 53 8.70 10.67 -4.85
C PRO A 53 7.27 11.00 -5.28
N TYR A 54 6.50 11.69 -4.43
CA TYR A 54 5.14 12.05 -4.75
C TYR A 54 5.07 12.98 -5.97
N SER A 55 5.77 14.11 -5.91
CA SER A 55 5.73 15.13 -6.97
C SER A 55 6.27 14.58 -8.29
N HIS A 56 7.35 13.80 -8.24
CA HIS A 56 7.99 13.25 -9.43
C HIS A 56 7.10 12.21 -10.14
N ASN A 57 6.48 11.29 -9.40
CA ASN A 57 5.71 10.20 -10.01
C ASN A 57 4.25 10.57 -10.29
N ILE A 58 3.61 11.26 -9.35
CA ILE A 58 2.18 11.58 -9.46
C ILE A 58 1.98 12.77 -10.40
N LYS A 59 2.97 13.68 -10.48
CA LYS A 59 2.86 14.96 -11.22
C LYS A 59 1.71 15.82 -10.67
N ALA A 60 1.56 15.82 -9.35
CA ALA A 60 0.60 16.60 -8.59
C ALA A 60 1.33 17.39 -7.49
N LYS A 61 0.67 18.41 -6.93
CA LYS A 61 1.28 19.23 -5.88
C LYS A 61 1.44 18.42 -4.59
N PHE A 62 2.65 18.33 -4.05
CA PHE A 62 2.86 17.86 -2.68
C PHE A 62 2.79 19.05 -1.72
N ILE A 63 2.06 18.87 -0.62
CA ILE A 63 1.92 19.86 0.44
C ILE A 63 2.46 19.25 1.72
N GLU A 64 3.66 19.69 2.12
CA GLU A 64 4.30 19.24 3.34
C GLU A 64 3.67 19.91 4.56
N ARG A 65 2.64 19.28 5.13
CA ARG A 65 1.86 19.85 6.24
C ARG A 65 1.13 18.76 7.02
N SER A 66 0.93 18.97 8.32
CA SER A 66 0.03 18.13 9.12
C SER A 66 -1.41 18.33 8.68
N VAL A 67 -2.19 17.25 8.58
CA VAL A 67 -3.62 17.33 8.23
C VAL A 67 -4.41 18.14 9.28
N CYS A 68 -3.93 18.17 10.54
CA CYS A 68 -4.50 19.00 11.61
C CYS A 68 -4.47 20.50 11.29
N ASP A 69 -3.49 20.95 10.47
CA ASP A 69 -3.30 22.36 10.11
C ASP A 69 -3.90 22.68 8.72
N VAL A 70 -4.62 21.73 8.13
CA VAL A 70 -5.32 21.90 6.86
C VAL A 70 -6.77 22.27 7.16
N THR A 71 -7.27 23.25 6.41
CA THR A 71 -8.67 23.68 6.48
C THR A 71 -9.45 23.24 5.24
N GLY A 72 -10.77 23.19 5.34
CA GLY A 72 -11.62 22.95 4.18
C GLY A 72 -11.47 24.01 3.08
N GLU A 73 -11.13 25.25 3.45
CA GLU A 73 -10.86 26.33 2.48
C GLU A 73 -9.57 26.05 1.68
N ASP A 74 -8.53 25.52 2.32
CA ASP A 74 -7.33 25.07 1.61
C ASP A 74 -7.68 24.01 0.57
N LEU A 75 -8.49 23.01 0.94
CA LEU A 75 -8.91 21.94 0.04
C LEU A 75 -9.77 22.46 -1.12
N LYS A 76 -10.73 23.35 -0.85
CA LYS A 76 -11.57 24.00 -1.87
C LYS A 76 -10.71 24.76 -2.88
N ARG A 77 -9.69 25.49 -2.42
CA ARG A 77 -8.73 26.18 -3.30
C ARG A 77 -7.93 25.21 -4.18
N LEU A 78 -7.52 24.06 -3.63
CA LEU A 78 -6.76 23.05 -4.37
C LEU A 78 -7.60 22.33 -5.43
N TRP A 79 -8.87 22.02 -5.12
CA TRP A 79 -9.80 21.48 -6.12
C TRP A 79 -10.15 22.50 -7.21
N GLY A 80 -10.24 23.78 -6.84
CA GLY A 80 -10.65 24.86 -7.73
C GLY A 80 -12.05 24.62 -8.29
N GLN A 81 -12.20 24.77 -9.60
CA GLN A 81 -13.46 24.56 -10.34
C GLN A 81 -13.70 23.09 -10.73
N ALA A 82 -13.26 22.13 -9.91
CA ALA A 82 -13.54 20.72 -10.18
C ALA A 82 -15.04 20.44 -10.15
N ASP A 83 -15.55 19.74 -11.19
CA ASP A 83 -16.95 19.32 -11.29
C ASP A 83 -17.33 18.32 -10.20
N VAL A 84 -16.42 17.38 -9.92
CA VAL A 84 -16.61 16.31 -8.92
C VAL A 84 -15.37 16.22 -8.06
N ARG A 85 -15.54 16.25 -6.74
CA ARG A 85 -14.45 16.27 -5.76
C ARG A 85 -14.34 14.92 -5.05
N LEU A 86 -13.13 14.36 -5.04
CA LEU A 86 -12.78 13.18 -4.25
C LEU A 86 -11.80 13.59 -3.15
N LEU A 87 -12.14 13.28 -1.89
CA LEU A 87 -11.18 13.32 -0.79
C LEU A 87 -10.77 11.88 -0.44
N ALA A 88 -9.53 11.54 -0.75
CA ALA A 88 -8.94 10.26 -0.41
C ALA A 88 -8.06 10.40 0.83
N GLY A 89 -7.93 9.33 1.62
CA GLY A 89 -6.97 9.34 2.72
C GLY A 89 -6.57 7.97 3.22
N CYS A 90 -5.31 7.86 3.64
CA CYS A 90 -4.76 6.67 4.31
C CYS A 90 -4.32 7.03 5.73
N ALA A 91 -5.27 7.37 6.59
CA ALA A 91 -4.98 7.82 7.96
C ALA A 91 -4.04 6.83 8.68
N PRO A 92 -2.96 7.31 9.35
CA PRO A 92 -1.95 6.45 9.93
C PRO A 92 -2.52 5.35 10.83
N CYS A 93 -2.13 4.12 10.52
CA CYS A 93 -2.68 2.92 11.16
C CYS A 93 -1.86 2.40 12.36
N GLN A 94 -0.83 3.15 12.80
CA GLN A 94 0.15 2.68 13.79
C GLN A 94 -0.48 2.18 15.11
N PRO A 95 -1.50 2.86 15.67
CA PRO A 95 -2.21 2.37 16.86
C PRO A 95 -2.93 1.03 16.62
N PHE A 96 -3.38 0.79 15.40
CA PHE A 96 -4.30 -0.29 15.04
C PHE A 96 -3.61 -1.54 14.45
N SER A 97 -2.28 -1.56 14.37
CA SER A 97 -1.54 -2.67 13.77
C SER A 97 -1.70 -3.99 14.56
N SER A 98 -1.62 -5.14 13.86
CA SER A 98 -1.72 -6.46 14.49
C SER A 98 -0.54 -6.78 15.41
N GLN A 99 0.61 -6.15 15.20
CA GLN A 99 1.81 -6.28 16.03
C GLN A 99 1.63 -5.70 17.44
N ARG A 100 0.62 -4.86 17.67
CA ARG A 100 0.29 -4.25 18.96
C ARG A 100 -1.01 -4.79 19.57
N ARG A 101 -1.33 -6.06 19.34
CA ARG A 101 -2.54 -6.67 19.90
C ARG A 101 -2.48 -6.65 21.44
N GLY A 102 -3.48 -6.02 22.07
CA GLY A 102 -3.60 -5.91 23.52
C GLY A 102 -2.99 -4.66 24.17
N ALA A 103 -2.31 -3.80 23.40
CA ALA A 103 -1.83 -2.52 23.90
C ALA A 103 -2.93 -1.44 23.81
N ASP A 104 -3.09 -0.64 24.86
CA ASP A 104 -3.84 0.62 24.76
C ASP A 104 -2.99 1.64 24.01
N THR A 105 -3.57 2.20 22.95
CA THR A 105 -2.91 3.15 22.05
C THR A 105 -3.76 4.41 21.84
N SER A 106 -4.83 4.57 22.65
CA SER A 106 -5.77 5.70 22.58
C SER A 106 -5.09 7.05 22.84
N HIS A 107 -3.99 7.07 23.58
CA HIS A 107 -3.20 8.26 23.88
C HIS A 107 -2.21 8.65 22.77
N GLU A 108 -2.06 7.85 21.70
CA GLU A 108 -1.09 8.14 20.65
C GLU A 108 -1.53 9.34 19.78
N LYS A 109 -0.58 10.21 19.42
CA LYS A 109 -0.82 11.41 18.58
C LYS A 109 -1.48 11.12 17.23
N SER A 110 -1.37 9.90 16.74
CA SER A 110 -1.97 9.46 15.47
C SER A 110 -3.42 9.01 15.60
N TRP A 111 -3.91 8.76 16.83
CA TRP A 111 -5.28 8.33 17.09
C TRP A 111 -6.31 9.34 16.54
N PRO A 112 -6.22 10.67 16.80
CA PRO A 112 -7.24 11.61 16.36
C PRO A 112 -7.24 11.92 14.85
N LEU A 113 -6.32 11.38 14.07
CA LEU A 113 -6.17 11.76 12.65
C LEU A 113 -7.36 11.35 11.79
N LEU A 114 -8.12 10.33 12.19
CA LEU A 114 -9.37 9.98 11.52
C LEU A 114 -10.48 11.01 11.79
N ASN A 115 -10.46 11.66 12.96
CA ASN A 115 -11.38 12.75 13.28
C ASN A 115 -11.06 14.00 12.45
N GLU A 116 -9.78 14.30 12.22
CA GLU A 116 -9.37 15.39 11.32
C GLU A 116 -9.78 15.11 9.87
N PHE A 117 -9.73 13.84 9.43
CA PHE A 117 -10.28 13.47 8.14
C PHE A 117 -11.80 13.70 8.10
N ALA A 118 -12.54 13.26 9.14
CA ALA A 118 -13.97 13.51 9.26
C ALA A 118 -14.32 15.00 9.20
N ARG A 119 -13.59 15.83 9.96
CA ARG A 119 -13.73 17.29 9.99
C ARG A 119 -13.58 17.88 8.59
N LEU A 120 -12.53 17.51 7.87
CA LEU A 120 -12.30 18.00 6.50
C LEU A 120 -13.39 17.56 5.53
N VAL A 121 -13.92 16.35 5.68
CA VAL A 121 -15.09 15.91 4.89
C VAL A 121 -16.30 16.79 5.19
N GLN A 122 -16.61 17.08 6.46
CA GLN A 122 -17.74 17.94 6.85
C GLN A 122 -17.59 19.38 6.39
N GLU A 123 -16.38 19.96 6.46
CA GLU A 123 -16.11 21.34 6.03
C GLU A 123 -16.23 21.53 4.50
N THR A 124 -16.02 20.45 3.74
CA THR A 124 -15.90 20.52 2.27
C THR A 124 -16.99 19.81 1.50
N MET A 125 -17.67 18.85 2.11
CA MET A 125 -18.73 18.03 1.53
C MET A 125 -18.39 17.55 0.10
N PRO A 126 -17.25 16.83 -0.10
CA PRO A 126 -16.88 16.33 -1.43
C PRO A 126 -17.89 15.30 -1.96
N ASP A 127 -18.01 15.17 -3.28
CA ASP A 127 -18.90 14.18 -3.89
C ASP A 127 -18.55 12.74 -3.49
N PHE A 128 -17.25 12.45 -3.36
CA PHE A 128 -16.74 11.14 -3.01
C PHE A 128 -15.70 11.22 -1.90
N VAL A 129 -15.70 10.19 -1.05
CA VAL A 129 -14.68 9.97 -0.02
C VAL A 129 -14.18 8.54 -0.10
N THR A 130 -12.87 8.35 0.01
CA THR A 130 -12.31 7.01 0.22
C THR A 130 -11.30 6.99 1.34
N MET A 131 -11.33 5.92 2.13
CA MET A 131 -10.33 5.65 3.15
C MET A 131 -9.73 4.25 2.94
N GLU A 132 -8.40 4.18 2.98
CA GLU A 132 -7.68 2.91 3.12
C GLU A 132 -7.12 2.77 4.54
N ASN A 133 -7.21 1.56 5.10
CA ASN A 133 -6.53 1.26 6.35
C ASN A 133 -6.25 -0.26 6.54
N VAL A 134 -5.61 -0.62 7.65
CA VAL A 134 -5.47 -2.02 8.07
C VAL A 134 -6.83 -2.62 8.44
N PRO A 135 -7.06 -3.93 8.19
CA PRO A 135 -8.35 -4.57 8.44
C PRO A 135 -8.89 -4.41 9.86
N ARG A 136 -8.01 -4.31 10.86
CA ARG A 136 -8.38 -4.25 12.29
C ARG A 136 -9.04 -2.93 12.68
N VAL A 137 -8.82 -1.84 11.94
CA VAL A 137 -9.40 -0.53 12.29
C VAL A 137 -10.92 -0.58 12.32
N ARG A 138 -11.56 -1.49 11.59
CA ARG A 138 -13.03 -1.65 11.57
C ARG A 138 -13.66 -2.01 12.93
N TYR A 139 -12.84 -2.35 13.92
CA TYR A 139 -13.28 -2.74 15.26
C TYR A 139 -12.92 -1.67 16.30
N SER A 140 -12.40 -0.51 15.88
CA SER A 140 -12.12 0.59 16.80
C SER A 140 -13.32 1.56 16.86
N PRO A 141 -13.61 2.14 18.04
CA PRO A 141 -14.68 3.13 18.19
C PRO A 141 -14.52 4.32 17.24
N ILE A 142 -13.29 4.75 16.99
CA ILE A 142 -13.01 5.89 16.09
C ILE A 142 -13.42 5.61 14.64
N PHE A 143 -13.39 4.35 14.19
CA PHE A 143 -13.88 4.00 12.85
C PHE A 143 -15.41 4.04 12.81
N ASP A 144 -16.09 3.56 13.86
CA ASP A 144 -17.54 3.63 13.95
C ASP A 144 -18.03 5.09 14.00
N GLU A 145 -17.33 5.96 14.73
CA GLU A 145 -17.56 7.41 14.75
C GLU A 145 -17.36 8.05 13.37
N PHE A 146 -16.29 7.68 12.65
CA PHE A 146 -16.04 8.17 11.29
C PHE A 146 -17.17 7.77 10.33
N VAL A 147 -17.59 6.49 10.35
CA VAL A 147 -18.69 6.00 9.52
C VAL A 147 -20.01 6.70 9.88
N ALA A 148 -20.29 6.88 11.17
CA ALA A 148 -21.48 7.59 11.63
C ALA A 148 -21.48 9.06 11.15
N CYS A 149 -20.34 9.74 11.25
CA CYS A 149 -20.17 11.11 10.76
C CYS A 149 -20.48 11.23 9.26
N LEU A 150 -19.93 10.34 8.43
CA LEU A 150 -20.23 10.32 6.99
C LEU A 150 -21.73 10.09 6.71
N LYS A 151 -22.36 9.11 7.39
CA LYS A 151 -23.80 8.84 7.21
C LYS A 151 -24.67 10.01 7.64
N GLN A 152 -24.34 10.65 8.76
CA GLN A 152 -25.05 11.84 9.25
C GLN A 152 -24.90 13.04 8.30
N ALA A 153 -23.75 13.15 7.63
CA ALA A 153 -23.51 14.14 6.58
C ALA A 153 -24.23 13.81 5.25
N GLY A 154 -24.97 12.69 5.16
CA GLY A 154 -25.78 12.32 4.00
C GLY A 154 -25.07 11.45 2.96
N TYR A 155 -23.92 10.86 3.30
CA TYR A 155 -23.24 9.93 2.39
C TYR A 155 -23.85 8.53 2.46
N ASP A 156 -23.99 7.89 1.31
CA ASP A 156 -24.03 6.43 1.26
C ASP A 156 -22.63 5.89 1.50
N VAL A 157 -22.49 4.90 2.40
CA VAL A 157 -21.19 4.42 2.88
C VAL A 157 -21.13 2.90 2.81
N THR A 158 -20.11 2.39 2.11
CA THR A 158 -19.80 0.97 2.03
C THR A 158 -18.33 0.72 2.34
N TYR A 159 -18.01 -0.43 2.92
CA TYR A 159 -16.63 -0.81 3.17
C TYR A 159 -16.44 -2.33 3.19
N ARG A 160 -15.28 -2.79 2.73
CA ARG A 160 -14.91 -4.21 2.68
C ARG A 160 -13.41 -4.36 2.83
N VAL A 161 -12.98 -5.50 3.40
CA VAL A 161 -11.57 -5.88 3.38
C VAL A 161 -11.25 -6.46 2.02
N LEU A 162 -10.46 -5.73 1.23
CA LEU A 162 -9.98 -6.18 -0.07
C LEU A 162 -8.72 -7.03 0.09
N PHE A 163 -8.59 -8.06 -0.75
CA PHE A 163 -7.43 -8.93 -0.80
C PHE A 163 -6.65 -8.68 -2.09
N GLY A 164 -5.37 -8.27 -1.97
CA GLY A 164 -4.55 -7.81 -3.08
C GLY A 164 -4.54 -8.72 -4.32
N PRO A 165 -4.41 -10.05 -4.19
CA PRO A 165 -4.39 -10.96 -5.33
C PRO A 165 -5.67 -10.93 -6.18
N ASP A 166 -6.83 -10.63 -5.59
CA ASP A 166 -8.11 -10.44 -6.31
C ASP A 166 -8.06 -9.25 -7.29
N TYR A 167 -7.09 -8.34 -7.10
CA TYR A 167 -6.85 -7.16 -7.93
C TYR A 167 -5.51 -7.23 -8.67
N GLY A 168 -4.91 -8.43 -8.78
CA GLY A 168 -3.68 -8.66 -9.53
C GLY A 168 -2.39 -8.28 -8.80
N LEU A 169 -2.43 -8.06 -7.48
CA LEU A 169 -1.20 -7.87 -6.69
C LEU A 169 -0.52 -9.22 -6.42
N PRO A 170 0.79 -9.38 -6.71
CA PRO A 170 1.55 -10.59 -6.37
C PRO A 170 1.92 -10.66 -4.87
N GLN A 171 0.99 -10.30 -4.00
CA GLN A 171 1.19 -10.17 -2.56
C GLN A 171 -0.10 -10.44 -1.80
N ARG A 172 -0.02 -11.25 -0.75
CA ARG A 172 -1.11 -11.56 0.18
C ARG A 172 -1.36 -10.40 1.16
N ARG A 173 -1.70 -9.22 0.66
CA ARG A 173 -2.00 -8.02 1.46
C ARG A 173 -3.51 -7.84 1.58
N ARG A 174 -4.00 -7.60 2.80
CA ARG A 174 -5.40 -7.24 3.07
C ARG A 174 -5.50 -5.82 3.58
N ARG A 175 -6.49 -5.08 3.09
CA ARG A 175 -6.76 -3.69 3.46
C ARG A 175 -8.24 -3.42 3.55
N LEU A 176 -8.64 -2.73 4.61
CA LEU A 176 -9.97 -2.17 4.70
C LEU A 176 -10.03 -1.00 3.72
N VAL A 177 -10.99 -1.05 2.81
CA VAL A 177 -11.31 0.07 1.93
C VAL A 177 -12.73 0.49 2.22
N LEU A 178 -12.91 1.78 2.48
CA LEU A 178 -14.19 2.45 2.61
C LEU A 178 -14.39 3.35 1.39
N LEU A 179 -15.59 3.31 0.84
CA LEU A 179 -16.09 4.22 -0.18
C LEU A 179 -17.33 4.91 0.37
N ALA A 180 -17.43 6.20 0.10
CA ALA A 180 -18.63 6.97 0.39
C ALA A 180 -18.95 7.92 -0.76
N ALA A 181 -20.23 8.09 -1.04
CA ALA A 181 -20.73 8.97 -2.09
C ALA A 181 -21.84 9.88 -1.54
N LEU A 182 -21.75 11.17 -1.86
CA LEU A 182 -22.77 12.14 -1.52
C LEU A 182 -23.84 12.14 -2.62
N ASN A 183 -25.09 11.90 -2.24
CA ASN A 183 -26.26 11.85 -3.14
C ASN A 183 -26.27 10.72 -4.19
N ASP A 184 -25.40 9.70 -4.08
CA ASP A 184 -25.47 8.48 -4.90
C ASP A 184 -25.43 7.23 -4.03
N HIS A 185 -25.77 6.10 -4.66
CA HIS A 185 -25.43 4.78 -4.13
C HIS A 185 -24.02 4.36 -4.57
N ILE A 186 -23.24 3.81 -3.65
CA ILE A 186 -21.87 3.34 -3.92
C ILE A 186 -21.69 1.89 -3.48
N GLU A 187 -21.18 1.08 -4.40
CA GLU A 187 -20.84 -0.33 -4.17
C GLU A 187 -19.33 -0.51 -4.04
N MET A 188 -18.91 -1.63 -3.43
CA MET A 188 -17.50 -1.97 -3.36
C MET A 188 -16.98 -2.50 -4.71
N PRO A 189 -15.73 -2.21 -5.09
CA PRO A 189 -15.15 -2.73 -6.32
C PRO A 189 -15.05 -4.25 -6.27
N GLU A 190 -15.52 -4.91 -7.32
CA GLU A 190 -15.48 -6.37 -7.42
C GLU A 190 -14.07 -6.90 -7.78
N PRO A 191 -13.73 -8.12 -7.33
CA PRO A 191 -12.53 -8.83 -7.76
C PRO A 191 -12.35 -8.85 -9.29
N THR A 192 -11.13 -8.61 -9.75
CA THR A 192 -10.79 -8.64 -11.18
C THR A 192 -10.02 -9.90 -11.60
N VAL A 193 -9.50 -10.64 -10.62
CA VAL A 193 -8.66 -11.82 -10.81
C VAL A 193 -9.18 -12.96 -9.93
N GLY A 194 -9.31 -14.16 -10.52
CA GLY A 194 -9.67 -15.38 -9.81
C GLY A 194 -8.46 -16.05 -9.15
N ALA A 195 -8.70 -16.90 -8.14
CA ALA A 195 -7.63 -17.54 -7.36
C ALA A 195 -6.69 -18.43 -8.19
N ASP A 196 -7.17 -18.97 -9.30
CA ASP A 196 -6.43 -19.74 -10.29
C ASP A 196 -5.43 -18.90 -11.12
N ARG A 197 -5.59 -17.57 -11.12
CA ARG A 197 -4.82 -16.62 -11.93
C ARG A 197 -4.10 -15.57 -11.08
N TYR A 198 -3.96 -15.80 -9.78
CA TYR A 198 -3.21 -14.88 -8.93
C TYR A 198 -1.77 -14.77 -9.39
N ARG A 199 -1.31 -13.52 -9.53
CA ARG A 199 0.11 -13.25 -9.77
C ARG A 199 0.95 -13.73 -8.59
N THR A 200 2.12 -14.23 -8.91
CA THR A 200 3.02 -14.91 -7.99
C THR A 200 4.30 -14.12 -7.80
N VAL A 201 5.16 -14.55 -6.88
CA VAL A 201 6.52 -14.02 -6.75
C VAL A 201 7.28 -14.18 -8.07
N TYR A 202 7.10 -15.30 -8.77
CA TYR A 202 7.72 -15.53 -10.08
C TYR A 202 7.36 -14.43 -11.06
N ASP A 203 6.07 -14.16 -11.25
CA ASP A 203 5.58 -13.13 -12.19
C ASP A 203 6.09 -11.71 -11.90
N ALA A 204 6.62 -11.47 -10.70
CA ALA A 204 7.06 -10.16 -10.26
C ALA A 204 8.58 -9.96 -10.33
N ILE A 205 9.38 -10.99 -10.05
CA ILE A 205 10.82 -10.80 -9.81
C ILE A 205 11.75 -11.79 -10.52
N HIS A 206 11.22 -12.80 -11.24
CA HIS A 206 12.07 -13.85 -11.85
C HIS A 206 13.04 -13.33 -12.92
N ASP A 207 12.73 -12.20 -13.54
CA ASP A 207 13.49 -11.56 -14.62
C ASP A 207 14.63 -10.67 -14.10
N LEU A 208 14.71 -10.42 -12.79
CA LEU A 208 15.78 -9.60 -12.22
C LEU A 208 17.11 -10.37 -12.17
N PRO A 209 18.25 -9.69 -12.37
CA PRO A 209 19.57 -10.29 -12.23
C PRO A 209 19.78 -11.01 -10.89
N SER A 210 20.57 -12.08 -10.90
CA SER A 210 20.91 -12.77 -9.66
C SER A 210 21.94 -11.96 -8.88
N LEU A 211 21.75 -11.86 -7.55
CA LEU A 211 22.66 -11.19 -6.65
C LEU A 211 23.00 -12.10 -5.46
N GLU A 212 24.23 -12.01 -4.99
CA GLU A 212 24.62 -12.53 -3.67
C GLU A 212 24.31 -11.49 -2.57
N ALA A 213 24.34 -11.92 -1.31
CA ALA A 213 24.22 -10.99 -0.19
C ALA A 213 25.35 -9.95 -0.22
N GLY A 214 25.00 -8.66 -0.21
CA GLY A 214 25.96 -7.55 -0.29
C GLY A 214 26.24 -7.04 -1.70
N GLN A 215 25.81 -7.76 -2.73
CA GLN A 215 25.97 -7.32 -4.12
C GLN A 215 24.91 -6.31 -4.53
N LYS A 216 25.20 -5.58 -5.60
CA LYS A 216 24.32 -4.62 -6.25
C LYS A 216 24.31 -4.89 -7.74
N ASP A 217 23.20 -4.56 -8.36
CA ASP A 217 23.10 -4.41 -9.81
C ASP A 217 23.61 -3.02 -10.23
N ASP A 218 24.29 -2.95 -11.37
CA ASP A 218 24.85 -1.69 -11.87
C ASP A 218 23.83 -0.85 -12.66
N ASP A 219 22.78 -1.48 -13.21
CA ASP A 219 21.77 -0.83 -14.03
C ASP A 219 20.52 -0.40 -13.24
N ASP A 220 20.30 -0.99 -12.05
CA ASP A 220 19.18 -0.68 -11.17
C ASP A 220 19.62 -0.34 -9.75
N SER A 221 19.61 0.96 -9.45
CA SER A 221 19.94 1.52 -8.13
C SER A 221 19.08 1.02 -6.95
N LEU A 222 17.91 0.41 -7.19
CA LEU A 222 17.09 -0.21 -6.14
C LEU A 222 17.35 -1.72 -5.99
N HIS A 223 18.05 -2.32 -6.94
CA HIS A 223 18.36 -3.75 -6.93
C HIS A 223 19.73 -4.00 -6.31
N PHE A 224 19.78 -3.85 -4.98
CA PHE A 224 20.95 -4.23 -4.19
C PHE A 224 20.55 -5.00 -2.95
N ALA A 225 21.33 -6.04 -2.66
CA ALA A 225 21.13 -6.93 -1.54
C ALA A 225 21.91 -6.43 -0.32
N ARG A 226 21.28 -6.46 0.85
CA ARG A 226 22.01 -6.18 2.10
C ARG A 226 23.07 -7.24 2.35
N ASN A 227 24.14 -6.85 3.03
CA ASN A 227 25.04 -7.79 3.68
C ASN A 227 24.29 -8.60 4.76
N LEU A 228 24.66 -9.88 4.86
CA LEU A 228 24.22 -10.79 5.90
C LEU A 228 25.39 -11.18 6.80
N SER A 229 25.14 -11.36 8.09
CA SER A 229 26.13 -11.95 8.98
C SER A 229 26.37 -13.43 8.60
N PRO A 230 27.53 -14.03 8.97
CA PRO A 230 27.80 -15.43 8.69
C PRO A 230 26.67 -16.37 9.16
N THR A 231 26.10 -16.11 10.34
CA THR A 231 24.95 -16.85 10.86
C THR A 231 23.71 -16.70 9.99
N ASN A 232 23.39 -15.48 9.56
CA ASN A 232 22.20 -15.24 8.73
C ASN A 232 22.37 -15.78 7.30
N LEU A 233 23.59 -15.84 6.78
CA LEU A 233 23.87 -16.50 5.51
C LEU A 233 23.64 -18.01 5.62
N LYS A 234 24.14 -18.65 6.69
CA LYS A 234 23.85 -20.06 6.99
C LYS A 234 22.35 -20.33 7.13
N ARG A 235 21.61 -19.44 7.81
CA ARG A 235 20.14 -19.52 7.92
C ARG A 235 19.45 -19.40 6.58
N ALA A 236 19.89 -18.46 5.75
CA ALA A 236 19.36 -18.32 4.39
C ALA A 236 19.56 -19.65 3.66
N HIS A 237 20.80 -20.12 3.52
CA HIS A 237 21.16 -21.38 2.86
C HIS A 237 20.33 -22.58 3.36
N ALA A 238 20.19 -22.76 4.67
CA ALA A 238 19.43 -23.87 5.28
C ALA A 238 17.91 -23.78 5.07
N SER A 239 17.37 -22.60 4.75
CA SER A 239 15.93 -22.41 4.56
C SER A 239 15.45 -23.03 3.25
N LYS A 240 14.27 -23.65 3.27
CA LYS A 240 13.59 -24.15 2.06
C LYS A 240 12.43 -23.22 1.69
N PRO A 241 12.08 -23.06 0.40
CA PRO A 241 10.87 -22.36 -0.01
C PRO A 241 9.64 -22.89 0.75
N GLY A 242 8.86 -22.00 1.37
CA GLY A 242 7.67 -22.36 2.15
C GLY A 242 7.95 -22.96 3.55
N GLY A 243 9.16 -23.47 3.79
CA GLY A 243 9.60 -24.04 5.06
C GLY A 243 9.71 -23.02 6.20
N THR A 244 10.07 -23.48 7.39
CA THR A 244 10.26 -22.64 8.59
C THR A 244 11.62 -22.93 9.23
N TRP A 245 11.95 -22.21 10.30
CA TRP A 245 13.15 -22.49 11.09
C TRP A 245 13.11 -23.87 11.79
N GLU A 246 11.96 -24.54 11.81
CA GLU A 246 11.83 -25.89 12.37
C GLU A 246 12.60 -26.92 11.51
N ASP A 247 12.81 -26.63 10.23
CA ASP A 247 13.60 -27.45 9.30
C ASP A 247 15.13 -27.33 9.52
N TRP A 248 15.56 -26.38 10.36
CA TRP A 248 16.98 -26.07 10.54
C TRP A 248 17.62 -26.91 11.64
N PRO A 249 18.95 -27.14 11.55
CA PRO A 249 19.78 -27.52 12.69
C PRO A 249 19.57 -26.59 13.89
N GLU A 250 19.68 -27.13 15.10
CA GLU A 250 19.35 -26.43 16.33
C GLU A 250 20.22 -25.17 16.53
N GLU A 251 21.49 -25.25 16.15
CA GLU A 251 22.46 -24.15 16.25
C GLU A 251 22.13 -22.94 15.37
N LEU A 252 21.28 -23.10 14.36
CA LEU A 252 20.83 -22.00 13.49
C LEU A 252 19.55 -21.34 14.02
N ARG A 253 18.83 -21.94 14.97
CA ARG A 253 17.58 -21.39 15.50
C ARG A 253 17.85 -20.15 16.34
N ALA A 254 17.02 -19.12 16.19
CA ALA A 254 17.15 -17.89 16.96
C ALA A 254 16.58 -18.08 18.39
N PRO A 255 17.08 -17.39 19.42
CA PRO A 255 16.57 -17.53 20.79
C PRO A 255 15.07 -17.24 20.94
N CYS A 256 14.50 -16.37 20.10
CA CYS A 256 13.06 -16.11 20.10
C CYS A 256 12.22 -17.27 19.56
N GLN A 257 12.82 -18.15 18.76
CA GLN A 257 12.15 -19.30 18.12
C GLN A 257 12.12 -20.53 19.04
N THR A 258 13.09 -20.65 19.94
CA THR A 258 13.23 -21.80 20.84
C THR A 258 12.37 -21.71 22.11
N ARG A 259 11.69 -20.58 22.35
CA ARG A 259 10.72 -20.40 23.45
C ARG A 259 9.34 -20.94 23.06
N ASP A 260 8.46 -21.19 24.02
CA ASP A 260 7.06 -21.62 23.75
C ASP A 260 6.29 -20.62 22.87
N SER A 261 6.59 -19.32 22.99
CA SER A 261 6.07 -18.26 22.13
C SER A 261 6.64 -18.26 20.70
N GLY A 262 7.66 -19.08 20.44
CA GLY A 262 8.37 -19.27 19.17
C GLY A 262 7.45 -19.62 17.99
N LYS A 263 6.31 -20.25 18.26
CA LYS A 263 5.26 -20.56 17.27
C LYS A 263 4.74 -19.32 16.53
N SER A 264 4.81 -18.13 17.15
CA SER A 264 4.41 -16.86 16.54
C SER A 264 5.43 -16.29 15.54
N PHE A 265 6.66 -16.81 15.52
CA PHE A 265 7.78 -16.34 14.68
C PHE A 265 8.11 -17.29 13.51
N LYS A 266 7.21 -18.20 13.14
CA LYS A 266 7.41 -19.19 12.05
C LYS A 266 7.80 -18.59 10.70
N SER A 267 7.43 -17.34 10.44
CA SER A 267 7.77 -16.65 9.19
C SER A 267 9.17 -16.06 9.16
N PHE A 268 9.81 -15.83 10.31
CA PHE A 268 11.08 -15.09 10.39
C PHE A 268 12.17 -15.87 9.67
N TYR A 269 12.95 -15.19 8.84
CA TYR A 269 14.00 -15.71 7.98
C TYR A 269 13.55 -16.68 6.88
N GLY A 270 12.25 -16.96 6.77
CA GLY A 270 11.73 -17.93 5.80
C GLY A 270 11.93 -17.48 4.35
N ARG A 271 12.07 -18.46 3.45
CA ARG A 271 12.07 -18.23 2.00
C ARG A 271 10.66 -18.14 1.44
N MET A 272 10.48 -17.23 0.50
CA MET A 272 9.28 -17.17 -0.33
C MET A 272 9.20 -18.36 -1.29
N GLU A 273 8.03 -18.56 -1.88
CA GLU A 273 7.77 -19.60 -2.86
C GLU A 273 7.49 -18.93 -4.21
N TRP A 274 8.13 -19.42 -5.28
CA TRP A 274 7.98 -18.84 -6.62
C TRP A 274 6.53 -18.82 -7.10
N ASN A 275 5.81 -19.93 -6.88
CA ASN A 275 4.45 -20.17 -7.38
C ASN A 275 3.34 -19.63 -6.48
N LYS A 276 3.65 -18.81 -5.47
CA LYS A 276 2.65 -18.19 -4.59
C LYS A 276 2.81 -16.67 -4.58
N PRO A 277 1.74 -15.91 -4.26
CA PRO A 277 1.88 -14.49 -3.99
C PRO A 277 2.74 -14.28 -2.73
N SER A 278 3.52 -13.20 -2.70
CA SER A 278 4.44 -12.87 -1.59
C SER A 278 3.69 -12.64 -0.26
N PRO A 279 4.35 -12.78 0.91
CA PRO A 279 3.80 -12.24 2.16
C PRO A 279 3.66 -10.72 2.08
N THR A 280 2.96 -10.12 3.04
CA THR A 280 2.81 -8.66 3.07
C THR A 280 4.19 -7.98 3.12
N ILE A 281 4.48 -7.11 2.15
CA ILE A 281 5.70 -6.31 2.11
C ILE A 281 5.59 -5.25 3.21
N THR A 282 6.53 -5.30 4.15
CA THR A 282 6.63 -4.38 5.29
C THR A 282 7.78 -3.39 5.09
N THR A 283 7.88 -2.43 6.01
CA THR A 283 8.90 -1.38 6.02
C THR A 283 10.33 -1.90 6.11
N GLN A 284 10.52 -3.16 6.52
CA GLN A 284 11.81 -3.82 6.66
C GLN A 284 11.84 -5.13 5.85
N SER A 285 11.14 -5.20 4.72
CA SER A 285 11.18 -6.37 3.84
C SER A 285 12.60 -6.71 3.33
N TYR A 286 13.53 -5.76 3.35
CA TYR A 286 14.95 -6.00 3.11
C TYR A 286 15.65 -6.77 4.25
N ASN A 287 14.99 -7.04 5.38
CA ASN A 287 15.54 -7.74 6.53
C ASN A 287 14.92 -9.15 6.65
N PRO A 288 15.71 -10.23 6.51
CA PRO A 288 15.15 -11.58 6.60
C PRO A 288 14.65 -11.86 8.03
N GLY A 289 15.21 -11.21 9.05
CA GLY A 289 14.72 -11.33 10.43
C GLY A 289 13.38 -10.64 10.69
N ALA A 290 12.81 -9.91 9.73
CA ALA A 290 11.53 -9.21 9.89
C ALA A 290 10.33 -10.00 9.33
N GLY A 291 10.55 -11.17 8.74
CA GLY A 291 9.50 -11.99 8.16
C GLY A 291 10.02 -12.96 7.09
N ARG A 292 9.12 -13.46 6.23
CA ARG A 292 9.45 -14.38 5.15
C ARG A 292 9.94 -13.59 3.93
N PHE A 293 11.11 -12.98 4.06
CA PHE A 293 11.68 -12.08 3.05
C PHE A 293 13.02 -12.56 2.47
N THR A 294 13.36 -13.83 2.67
CA THR A 294 14.49 -14.44 1.96
C THR A 294 14.06 -14.77 0.53
N HIS A 295 14.91 -14.45 -0.45
CA HIS A 295 14.66 -14.69 -1.87
C HIS A 295 14.35 -16.19 -2.11
N PRO A 296 13.44 -16.56 -3.04
CA PRO A 296 13.03 -17.95 -3.21
C PRO A 296 14.18 -18.90 -3.54
N ALA A 297 15.22 -18.43 -4.24
CA ALA A 297 16.34 -19.26 -4.70
C ALA A 297 17.74 -18.76 -4.32
N GLN A 298 17.88 -17.52 -3.84
CA GLN A 298 19.19 -16.88 -3.62
C GLN A 298 19.40 -16.65 -2.12
N ASP A 299 20.63 -16.77 -1.62
CA ASP A 299 20.96 -16.68 -0.18
C ASP A 299 21.06 -15.24 0.32
N ARG A 300 20.01 -14.47 0.03
CA ARG A 300 19.88 -13.06 0.37
C ARG A 300 18.43 -12.71 0.70
N ALA A 301 18.27 -11.55 1.33
CA ALA A 301 16.96 -10.95 1.50
C ALA A 301 16.47 -10.30 0.20
N LEU A 302 15.21 -9.86 0.20
CA LEU A 302 14.68 -9.01 -0.85
C LEU A 302 15.47 -7.69 -0.98
N THR A 303 15.67 -7.26 -2.22
CA THR A 303 16.11 -5.92 -2.60
C THR A 303 14.93 -4.95 -2.57
N LEU A 304 15.23 -3.65 -2.64
CA LEU A 304 14.19 -2.62 -2.71
C LEU A 304 13.40 -2.69 -4.03
N ARG A 305 14.05 -3.05 -5.16
CA ARG A 305 13.38 -3.27 -6.44
C ARG A 305 12.33 -4.38 -6.35
N GLU A 306 12.72 -5.53 -5.80
CA GLU A 306 11.82 -6.67 -5.63
C GLU A 306 10.63 -6.31 -4.72
N ALA A 307 10.90 -5.63 -3.60
CA ALA A 307 9.85 -5.15 -2.70
C ALA A 307 8.90 -4.16 -3.40
N SER A 308 9.43 -3.26 -4.23
CA SER A 308 8.65 -2.29 -5.02
C SER A 308 7.72 -2.97 -6.02
N ARG A 309 8.24 -3.93 -6.81
CA ARG A 309 7.44 -4.74 -7.76
C ARG A 309 6.38 -5.57 -7.06
N LEU A 310 6.71 -6.20 -5.93
CA LEU A 310 5.75 -6.97 -5.12
C LEU A 310 4.68 -6.07 -4.46
N GLN A 311 4.98 -4.79 -4.24
CA GLN A 311 4.02 -3.77 -3.80
C GLN A 311 3.15 -3.24 -4.95
N GLY A 312 3.45 -3.60 -6.20
CA GLY A 312 2.68 -3.24 -7.39
C GLY A 312 3.07 -1.90 -8.01
N PHE A 313 4.23 -1.35 -7.65
CA PHE A 313 4.77 -0.16 -8.33
C PHE A 313 5.38 -0.53 -9.69
N PRO A 314 5.28 0.35 -10.70
CA PRO A 314 6.02 0.20 -11.96
C PRO A 314 7.51 0.44 -11.74
N ASP A 315 8.35 -0.12 -12.60
CA ASP A 315 9.80 0.03 -12.43
C ASP A 315 10.31 1.47 -12.55
N SER A 316 9.57 2.29 -13.31
CA SER A 316 9.80 3.72 -13.47
C SER A 316 9.47 4.56 -12.24
N PHE A 317 8.94 3.96 -11.15
CA PHE A 317 8.59 4.69 -9.94
C PHE A 317 9.84 5.07 -9.15
N VAL A 318 10.03 6.38 -8.92
CA VAL A 318 11.23 6.93 -8.27
C VAL A 318 10.99 7.19 -6.78
N PHE A 319 11.84 6.66 -5.90
CA PHE A 319 11.68 6.79 -4.44
C PHE A 319 12.63 7.80 -3.76
N THR A 320 13.60 8.36 -4.48
CA THR A 320 14.55 9.34 -3.94
C THR A 320 14.88 10.39 -4.99
N GLY A 321 15.25 11.59 -4.54
CA GLY A 321 15.81 12.64 -5.39
C GLY A 321 17.11 12.23 -6.08
N PRO A 322 17.53 12.90 -7.17
CA PRO A 322 18.75 12.55 -7.91
C PRO A 322 20.02 12.67 -7.06
N SER A 323 20.03 13.58 -6.09
CA SER A 323 21.14 13.80 -5.16
C SER A 323 20.96 13.11 -3.81
N GLU A 324 19.82 12.44 -3.59
CA GLU A 324 19.52 11.77 -2.32
C GLU A 324 20.11 10.37 -2.29
N LYS A 325 20.76 10.03 -1.19
CA LYS A 325 21.30 8.69 -0.98
C LYS A 325 20.17 7.68 -0.77
N ILE A 326 20.12 6.66 -1.62
CA ILE A 326 19.24 5.52 -1.43
C ILE A 326 19.71 4.72 -0.22
N THR A 327 18.82 4.51 0.74
CA THR A 327 19.06 3.67 1.91
C THR A 327 17.93 2.67 2.09
N LEU A 328 18.26 1.47 2.57
CA LEU A 328 17.30 0.40 2.83
C LEU A 328 16.19 0.86 3.77
N SER A 329 16.53 1.54 4.87
CA SER A 329 15.57 1.98 5.88
C SER A 329 14.60 3.03 5.36
N THR A 330 15.08 4.05 4.63
CA THR A 330 14.22 5.10 4.11
C THR A 330 13.30 4.57 3.01
N VAL A 331 13.87 3.97 1.95
CA VAL A 331 13.08 3.50 0.81
C VAL A 331 12.22 2.29 1.17
N GLY A 332 12.74 1.37 1.98
CA GLY A 332 11.96 0.24 2.50
C GLY A 332 10.73 0.70 3.29
N ARG A 333 10.86 1.77 4.09
CA ARG A 333 9.72 2.38 4.79
C ARG A 333 8.72 3.00 3.83
N LEU A 334 9.16 3.72 2.80
CA LEU A 334 8.28 4.30 1.78
C LEU A 334 7.47 3.22 1.06
N ILE A 335 8.14 2.14 0.60
CA ILE A 335 7.49 1.01 -0.08
C ILE A 335 6.50 0.30 0.85
N GLY A 336 6.93 -0.07 2.07
CA GLY A 336 6.10 -0.85 2.99
C GLY A 336 4.86 -0.12 3.50
N ASN A 337 4.97 1.19 3.72
CA ASN A 337 3.86 2.04 4.16
C ASN A 337 2.86 2.35 3.04
N ALA A 338 3.29 2.32 1.78
CA ALA A 338 2.42 2.67 0.67
C ALA A 338 1.18 1.77 0.58
N VAL A 339 0.07 2.36 0.16
CA VAL A 339 -1.08 1.62 -0.36
C VAL A 339 -0.69 1.05 -1.73
N PRO A 340 -0.87 -0.26 -1.99
CA PRO A 340 -0.64 -0.80 -3.33
C PRO A 340 -1.48 -0.09 -4.40
N PRO A 341 -0.87 0.34 -5.53
CA PRO A 341 -1.58 1.07 -6.57
C PRO A 341 -2.82 0.34 -7.13
N VAL A 342 -2.84 -1.00 -7.08
CA VAL A 342 -4.00 -1.79 -7.55
C VAL A 342 -5.30 -1.46 -6.80
N PHE A 343 -5.21 -1.13 -5.50
CA PHE A 343 -6.40 -0.76 -4.73
C PHE A 343 -6.90 0.62 -5.16
N GLY A 344 -6.01 1.61 -5.28
CA GLY A 344 -6.37 2.92 -5.80
C GLY A 344 -6.99 2.85 -7.20
N LYS A 345 -6.48 1.96 -8.06
CA LYS A 345 -7.03 1.75 -9.40
C LYS A 345 -8.44 1.15 -9.38
N ALA A 346 -8.69 0.18 -8.49
CA ALA A 346 -10.01 -0.40 -8.31
C ALA A 346 -11.01 0.63 -7.76
N ILE A 347 -10.60 1.41 -6.77
CA ILE A 347 -11.38 2.50 -6.16
C ILE A 347 -11.76 3.55 -7.22
N ALA A 348 -10.78 4.02 -8.01
CA ALA A 348 -11.03 5.01 -9.04
C ALA A 348 -12.04 4.54 -10.10
N ARG A 349 -11.90 3.29 -10.56
CA ARG A 349 -12.84 2.70 -11.52
C ARG A 349 -14.26 2.61 -10.96
N GLN A 350 -14.39 2.29 -9.67
CA GLN A 350 -15.69 2.23 -9.02
C GLN A 350 -16.36 3.61 -8.95
N PHE A 351 -15.64 4.66 -8.55
CA PHE A 351 -16.21 6.02 -8.53
C PHE A 351 -16.57 6.54 -9.91
N ILE A 352 -15.74 6.25 -10.92
CA ILE A 352 -16.05 6.62 -12.31
C ILE A 352 -17.32 5.90 -12.77
N LYS A 353 -17.45 4.59 -12.50
CA LYS A 353 -18.67 3.84 -12.80
C LYS A 353 -19.90 4.46 -12.13
N THR A 354 -19.83 4.75 -10.83
CA THR A 354 -20.93 5.38 -10.08
C THR A 354 -21.32 6.73 -10.69
N LEU A 355 -20.34 7.55 -11.08
CA LEU A 355 -20.60 8.84 -11.71
C LEU A 355 -21.24 8.69 -13.10
N ASP A 356 -20.82 7.72 -13.89
CA ASP A 356 -21.38 7.46 -15.23
C ASP A 356 -22.82 6.87 -15.15
N ASP A 357 -23.16 6.22 -14.04
CA ASP A 357 -24.49 5.69 -13.76
C ASP A 357 -25.49 6.79 -13.30
N ARG A 358 -25.04 8.01 -12.98
CA ARG A 358 -25.89 9.20 -12.74
C ARG A 358 -26.57 9.61 -14.07
N LYS A 359 -27.75 9.07 -14.35
CA LYS A 359 -28.58 9.45 -15.50
C LYS A 359 -29.34 10.74 -15.28
#